data_AF-A0A961I5A1-F1
#
_entry.id   AF-A0A961I5A1-F1
#
_cell.length_a   1.000
_cell.length_b   1.000
_cell.length_c   1.000
_cell.angle_alpha   90.00
_cell.angle_beta   90.00
_cell.angle_gamma   90.00
#
_symmetry.space_group_name_H-M   'P 1'
#
loop_
_entity.id
_entity.type
_entity.pdbx_description
1 polymer ?
#
loop_
_entity_poly.entity_id
_entity_poly.type
_entity_poly.pdbx_seq_one_letter_code
_entity_poly.pdbx_strand_id
1 'polypeptide(L)'
;DEMADIIIQPGFIKYIVKGTEAEIRNHLRESAMRLESKLSIDPGNKNLLRRFLTIGRVLLEQAEKEYHIPTASKSDFDYRIGRVRHAILDNVAEKIKAPNYDLHGDAIHKLRQLFALHEMLSIGYPDEKMKKLSKDELEWVHGELVKAFDFIVIKKDYLVSRPTPERFYEWLARIESYLYGKKPRALGGEPSHLPRKAHVFFAKPFPISEYWSTEKRARKTGVEKMIRRLQNDIQGMLNNALDLSQPLVRPGDIGDEDH
;
A
#
# COMPACT_ATOMS: atom_id res chain seq x y z
N ASP A 1 16.35 31.03 23.89
CA ASP A 1 15.23 31.92 24.24
C ASP A 1 14.16 31.06 24.92
N GLU A 2 14.01 31.19 26.23
CA GLU A 2 13.10 30.35 27.04
C GLU A 2 11.62 30.63 26.77
N MET A 3 11.33 31.63 25.92
CA MET A 3 10.00 32.03 25.44
C MET A 3 9.69 31.57 24.01
N ALA A 4 10.56 30.76 23.39
CA ALA A 4 10.36 30.32 22.01
C ALA A 4 9.14 29.38 21.89
N ASP A 5 8.10 29.87 21.23
CA ASP A 5 6.89 29.11 20.93
C ASP A 5 7.08 28.22 19.70
N ILE A 6 6.50 27.02 19.74
CA ILE A 6 6.58 26.06 18.63
C ILE A 6 5.45 26.37 17.66
N ILE A 7 5.80 26.83 16.46
CA ILE A 7 4.84 27.01 15.36
C ILE A 7 4.64 25.70 14.62
N ILE A 8 3.39 25.26 14.56
CA ILE A 8 2.94 24.10 13.81
C ILE A 8 2.41 24.58 12.46
N GLN A 9 2.97 24.06 11.38
CA GLN A 9 2.55 24.31 10.00
C GLN A 9 2.07 23.00 9.37
N PRO A 10 0.75 22.71 9.38
CA PRO A 10 0.23 21.52 8.73
C PRO A 10 0.47 21.61 7.23
N GLY A 11 0.91 20.49 6.64
CA GLY A 11 1.16 20.37 5.21
C GLY A 11 0.68 19.04 4.66
N PHE A 12 0.29 19.03 3.39
CA PHE A 12 -0.15 17.85 2.67
C PHE A 12 0.47 17.85 1.28
N ILE A 13 0.98 16.69 0.84
CA ILE A 13 1.61 16.53 -0.46
C ILE A 13 0.82 15.49 -1.25
N LYS A 14 0.34 15.87 -2.44
CA LYS A 14 -0.23 14.94 -3.42
C LYS A 14 0.70 14.83 -4.63
N TYR A 15 0.97 13.60 -5.05
CA TYR A 15 1.69 13.33 -6.29
C TYR A 15 0.69 12.96 -7.39
N ILE A 16 0.82 13.59 -8.55
CA ILE A 16 -0.01 13.33 -9.74
C ILE A 16 0.88 12.86 -10.87
N VAL A 17 0.42 11.86 -11.61
CA VAL A 17 1.08 11.38 -12.82
C VAL A 17 1.06 12.46 -13.91
N LYS A 18 2.22 12.73 -14.50
CA LYS A 18 2.32 13.63 -15.66
C LYS A 18 1.94 12.89 -16.93
N GLY A 19 1.19 13.56 -17.81
CA GLY A 19 0.77 13.06 -19.11
C GLY A 19 -0.66 13.50 -19.42
N THR A 20 -1.01 13.48 -20.70
CA THR A 20 -2.39 13.59 -21.14
C THR A 20 -3.17 12.32 -20.77
N GLU A 21 -4.49 12.42 -20.70
CA GLU A 21 -5.34 11.27 -20.43
C GLU A 21 -5.14 10.15 -21.47
N ALA A 22 -4.96 10.51 -22.74
CA ALA A 22 -4.73 9.56 -23.83
C ALA A 22 -3.41 8.80 -23.66
N GLU A 23 -2.30 9.50 -23.36
CA GLU A 23 -0.99 8.88 -23.11
C GLU A 23 -1.04 7.92 -21.93
N ILE A 24 -1.66 8.36 -20.82
CA ILE A 24 -1.82 7.54 -19.60
C ILE A 24 -2.64 6.28 -19.91
N ARG A 25 -3.77 6.42 -20.60
CA ARG A 25 -4.62 5.28 -20.98
C ARG A 25 -3.90 4.30 -21.89
N ASN A 26 -3.16 4.81 -22.88
CA ASN A 26 -2.42 3.95 -23.81
C ASN A 26 -1.33 3.18 -23.09
N HIS A 27 -0.54 3.85 -22.25
CA HIS A 27 0.48 3.18 -21.43
C HIS A 27 -0.13 2.10 -20.52
N LEU A 28 -1.22 2.41 -19.80
CA LEU A 28 -1.88 1.44 -18.92
C LEU A 28 -2.47 0.26 -19.70
N ARG A 29 -3.00 0.48 -20.91
CA ARG A 29 -3.48 -0.60 -21.80
C ARG A 29 -2.36 -1.49 -22.26
N GLU A 30 -1.23 -0.93 -22.69
CA GLU A 30 -0.05 -1.69 -23.09
C GLU A 30 0.51 -2.51 -21.93
N SER A 31 0.60 -1.92 -20.73
CA SER A 31 0.96 -2.65 -19.52
C SER A 31 0.00 -3.79 -19.24
N ALA A 32 -1.31 -3.55 -19.29
CA ALA A 32 -2.31 -4.60 -19.09
C ALA A 32 -2.16 -5.74 -20.13
N MET A 33 -1.90 -5.41 -21.40
CA MET A 33 -1.68 -6.43 -22.45
C MET A 33 -0.47 -7.31 -22.15
N ARG A 34 0.65 -6.73 -21.67
CA ARG A 34 1.83 -7.51 -21.29
C ARG A 34 1.56 -8.45 -20.12
N LEU A 35 0.81 -7.98 -19.13
CA LEU A 35 0.41 -8.75 -17.96
C LEU A 35 -0.55 -9.89 -18.33
N GLU A 36 -1.56 -9.60 -19.15
CA GLU A 36 -2.53 -10.59 -19.63
C GLU A 36 -1.85 -11.68 -20.45
N SER A 37 -0.93 -11.30 -21.36
CA SER A 37 -0.15 -12.27 -22.12
C SER A 37 0.69 -13.17 -21.21
N LYS A 38 1.35 -12.60 -20.19
CA LYS A 38 2.14 -13.38 -19.21
C LYS A 38 1.26 -14.36 -18.40
N LEU A 39 0.02 -13.97 -18.14
CA LEU A 39 -0.94 -14.75 -17.35
C LEU A 39 -1.87 -15.63 -18.20
N SER A 40 -1.74 -15.63 -19.53
CA SER A 40 -2.66 -16.30 -20.45
C SER A 40 -4.14 -15.88 -20.25
N ILE A 41 -4.37 -14.60 -19.99
CA ILE A 41 -5.71 -14.00 -19.82
C ILE A 41 -6.18 -13.46 -21.16
N ASP A 42 -7.41 -13.82 -21.55
CA ASP A 42 -8.10 -13.14 -22.65
C ASP A 42 -8.65 -11.77 -22.19
N PRO A 43 -8.20 -10.65 -22.79
CA PRO A 43 -8.73 -9.33 -22.46
C PRO A 43 -10.23 -9.19 -22.77
N GLY A 44 -10.75 -9.90 -23.79
CA GLY A 44 -12.12 -9.73 -24.27
C GLY A 44 -12.50 -8.27 -24.51
N ASN A 45 -13.79 -7.95 -24.39
CA ASN A 45 -14.31 -6.58 -24.50
C ASN A 45 -14.40 -5.86 -23.13
N LYS A 46 -13.31 -5.90 -22.36
CA LYS A 46 -13.26 -5.31 -21.00
C LYS A 46 -12.68 -3.89 -21.02
N ASN A 47 -13.27 -3.00 -20.23
CA ASN A 47 -12.67 -1.70 -19.94
C ASN A 47 -11.38 -1.85 -19.11
N LEU A 48 -10.64 -0.76 -18.93
CA LEU A 48 -9.35 -0.78 -18.21
C LEU A 48 -9.47 -1.28 -16.75
N LEU A 49 -10.51 -0.86 -16.03
CA LEU A 49 -10.75 -1.29 -14.64
C LEU A 49 -10.96 -2.80 -14.57
N ARG A 50 -11.86 -3.35 -15.39
CA ARG A 50 -12.15 -4.79 -15.40
C ARG A 50 -10.95 -5.63 -15.80
N ARG A 51 -10.10 -5.13 -16.70
CA ARG A 51 -8.83 -5.80 -17.07
C ARG A 51 -7.91 -5.91 -15.86
N PHE A 52 -7.67 -4.81 -15.14
CA PHE A 52 -6.88 -4.82 -13.91
C PHE A 52 -7.47 -5.70 -12.80
N LEU A 53 -8.80 -5.68 -12.62
CA LEU A 53 -9.48 -6.56 -11.65
C LEU A 53 -9.35 -8.04 -12.04
N THR A 54 -9.45 -8.37 -13.34
CA THR A 54 -9.25 -9.74 -13.83
C THR A 54 -7.82 -10.21 -13.55
N ILE A 55 -6.82 -9.37 -13.85
CA ILE A 55 -5.41 -9.65 -13.55
C ILE A 55 -5.24 -9.89 -12.04
N GLY A 56 -5.76 -8.99 -11.20
CA GLY A 56 -5.69 -9.13 -9.75
C GLY A 56 -6.33 -10.42 -9.22
N ARG A 57 -7.47 -10.82 -9.78
CA ARG A 57 -8.13 -12.10 -9.46
C ARG A 57 -7.28 -13.31 -9.81
N VAL A 58 -6.70 -13.34 -11.02
CA VAL A 58 -5.84 -14.46 -11.44
C VAL A 58 -4.58 -14.56 -10.58
N LEU A 59 -3.99 -13.42 -10.21
CA LEU A 59 -2.83 -13.40 -9.28
C LEU A 59 -3.19 -13.92 -7.89
N LEU A 60 -4.36 -13.51 -7.39
CA LEU A 60 -4.86 -14.02 -6.12
C LEU A 60 -5.06 -15.54 -6.15
N GLU A 61 -5.63 -16.08 -7.23
CA GLU A 61 -5.80 -17.52 -7.40
C GLU A 61 -4.46 -18.27 -7.52
N GLN A 62 -3.45 -17.66 -8.16
CA GLN A 62 -2.09 -18.22 -8.21
C GLN A 62 -1.44 -18.24 -6.83
N ALA A 63 -1.55 -17.13 -6.08
CA ALA A 63 -1.01 -17.05 -4.73
C ALA A 63 -1.72 -18.03 -3.78
N GLU A 64 -3.05 -18.15 -3.85
CA GLU A 64 -3.78 -19.15 -3.06
C GLU A 64 -3.28 -20.57 -3.33
N LYS A 65 -2.94 -20.91 -4.59
CA LYS A 65 -2.32 -22.20 -4.92
C LYS A 65 -0.89 -22.31 -4.37
N GLU A 66 -0.06 -21.29 -4.55
CA GLU A 66 1.34 -21.25 -4.08
C GLU A 66 1.43 -21.45 -2.56
N TYR A 67 0.55 -20.81 -1.81
CA TYR A 67 0.51 -20.86 -0.34
C TYR A 67 -0.47 -21.91 0.21
N HIS A 68 -0.94 -22.83 -0.63
CA HIS A 68 -1.81 -23.96 -0.23
C HIS A 68 -3.08 -23.52 0.52
N ILE A 69 -3.65 -22.38 0.14
CA ILE A 69 -4.85 -21.82 0.76
C ILE A 69 -6.08 -22.41 0.07
N PRO A 70 -7.01 -23.04 0.81
CA PRO A 70 -8.23 -23.57 0.23
C PRO A 70 -9.06 -22.48 -0.46
N THR A 71 -9.52 -22.77 -1.67
CA THR A 71 -10.33 -21.85 -2.47
C THR A 71 -11.63 -21.56 -1.74
N ALA A 72 -11.78 -20.36 -1.19
CA ALA A 72 -13.02 -19.95 -0.54
C ALA A 72 -13.93 -19.35 -1.62
N SER A 73 -14.64 -20.20 -2.36
CA SER A 73 -15.47 -19.79 -3.50
C SER A 73 -16.61 -18.83 -3.15
N LYS A 74 -16.91 -18.65 -1.86
CA LYS A 74 -18.00 -17.78 -1.36
C LYS A 74 -17.54 -16.52 -0.63
N SER A 75 -16.23 -16.30 -0.44
CA SER A 75 -15.73 -15.14 0.31
C SER A 75 -15.27 -14.01 -0.59
N ASP A 76 -15.53 -12.78 -0.16
CA ASP A 76 -15.15 -11.53 -0.84
C ASP A 76 -13.63 -11.47 -1.14
N PHE A 77 -13.28 -10.79 -2.24
CA PHE A 77 -11.92 -10.65 -2.77
C PHE A 77 -10.94 -10.12 -1.71
N ASP A 78 -11.34 -9.11 -0.95
CA ASP A 78 -10.50 -8.51 0.09
C ASP A 78 -10.24 -9.47 1.26
N TYR A 79 -11.21 -10.34 1.59
CA TYR A 79 -11.00 -11.41 2.58
C TYR A 79 -9.97 -12.44 2.10
N ARG A 80 -10.07 -12.86 0.83
CA ARG A 80 -9.13 -13.80 0.21
C ARG A 80 -7.71 -13.24 0.18
N ILE A 81 -7.54 -11.97 -0.20
CA ILE A 81 -6.26 -11.25 -0.09
C ILE A 81 -5.74 -11.26 1.35
N GLY A 82 -6.62 -11.04 2.33
CA GLY A 82 -6.32 -11.11 3.75
C GLY A 82 -5.69 -12.44 4.16
N ARG A 83 -6.23 -13.57 3.69
CA ARG A 83 -5.68 -14.91 3.96
C ARG A 83 -4.30 -15.09 3.34
N VAL A 84 -4.11 -14.68 2.08
CA VAL A 84 -2.82 -14.79 1.39
C VAL A 84 -1.73 -14.06 2.15
N ARG A 85 -1.91 -12.78 2.47
CA ARG A 85 -0.87 -12.02 3.18
C ARG A 85 -0.53 -12.62 4.55
N HIS A 86 -1.52 -13.16 5.28
CA HIS A 86 -1.26 -13.78 6.57
C HIS A 86 -0.47 -15.08 6.40
N ALA A 87 -0.84 -15.92 5.44
CA ALA A 87 -0.10 -17.14 5.13
C ALA A 87 1.37 -16.84 4.78
N ILE A 88 1.63 -15.82 3.96
CA ILE A 88 2.99 -15.39 3.63
C ILE A 88 3.77 -14.99 4.89
N LEU A 89 3.18 -14.12 5.72
CA LEU A 89 3.84 -13.61 6.94
C LEU A 89 4.11 -14.73 7.94
N ASP A 90 3.15 -15.64 8.12
CA ASP A 90 3.26 -16.75 9.05
C ASP A 90 4.34 -17.75 8.58
N ASN A 91 4.43 -18.03 7.28
CA ASN A 91 5.50 -18.85 6.69
C ASN A 91 6.89 -18.22 6.89
N VAL A 92 7.01 -16.90 6.71
CA VAL A 92 8.26 -16.18 6.97
C VAL A 92 8.63 -16.27 8.44
N ALA A 93 7.68 -16.01 9.33
CA ALA A 93 7.88 -16.07 10.78
C ALA A 93 8.36 -17.47 11.22
N GLU A 94 7.78 -18.53 10.67
CA GLU A 94 8.21 -19.91 10.93
C GLU A 94 9.64 -20.16 10.43
N LYS A 95 9.95 -19.74 9.19
CA LYS A 95 11.27 -19.95 8.57
C LYS A 95 12.41 -19.32 9.37
N ILE A 96 12.18 -18.12 9.90
CA ILE A 96 13.18 -17.37 10.69
C ILE A 96 13.05 -17.62 12.20
N LYS A 97 12.04 -18.38 12.63
CA LYS A 97 11.68 -18.59 14.05
C LYS A 97 11.51 -17.26 14.79
N ALA A 98 10.69 -16.37 14.24
CA ALA A 98 10.51 -15.02 14.71
C ALA A 98 10.10 -14.98 16.20
N PRO A 99 10.87 -14.33 17.09
CA PRO A 99 10.55 -14.26 18.51
C PRO A 99 9.34 -13.36 18.74
N ASN A 100 8.47 -13.77 19.68
CA ASN A 100 7.25 -13.05 20.08
C ASN A 100 6.33 -12.69 18.88
N TYR A 101 6.29 -13.54 17.86
CA TYR A 101 5.40 -13.35 16.73
C TYR A 101 3.96 -13.71 17.12
N ASP A 102 3.05 -12.74 17.00
CA ASP A 102 1.63 -12.95 17.29
C ASP A 102 0.90 -13.47 16.05
N LEU A 103 0.55 -14.77 16.06
CA LEU A 103 -0.22 -15.41 14.99
C LEU A 103 -1.59 -14.79 14.76
N HIS A 104 -2.19 -14.13 15.76
CA HIS A 104 -3.52 -13.54 15.66
C HIS A 104 -3.48 -12.01 15.46
N GLY A 105 -2.28 -11.42 15.40
CA GLY A 105 -2.08 -10.00 15.18
C GLY A 105 -2.45 -9.56 13.76
N ASP A 106 -2.70 -8.26 13.58
CA ASP A 106 -2.98 -7.72 12.26
C ASP A 106 -1.74 -7.74 11.35
N ALA A 107 -1.99 -7.80 10.05
CA ALA A 107 -0.94 -7.96 9.04
C ALA A 107 0.08 -6.81 9.02
N ILE A 108 -0.29 -5.59 9.40
CA ILE A 108 0.63 -4.44 9.35
C ILE A 108 1.64 -4.55 10.49
N HIS A 109 1.20 -4.90 11.70
CA HIS A 109 2.12 -5.13 12.82
C HIS A 109 3.03 -6.34 12.56
N LYS A 110 2.48 -7.46 12.08
CA LYS A 110 3.26 -8.64 11.66
C LYS A 110 4.34 -8.27 10.65
N LEU A 111 3.97 -7.54 9.58
CA LEU A 111 4.90 -7.12 8.53
C LEU A 111 6.03 -6.24 9.10
N ARG A 112 5.70 -5.24 9.93
CA ARG A 112 6.70 -4.33 10.53
C ARG A 112 7.70 -5.09 11.41
N GLN A 113 7.21 -6.01 12.24
CA GLN A 113 8.06 -6.85 13.08
C GLN A 113 9.00 -7.70 12.23
N LEU A 114 8.50 -8.35 11.18
CA LEU A 114 9.31 -9.22 10.33
C LEU A 114 10.33 -8.43 9.49
N PHE A 115 10.00 -7.21 9.02
CA PHE A 115 11.01 -6.36 8.37
C PHE A 115 12.12 -5.92 9.33
N ALA A 116 11.78 -5.57 10.58
CA ALA A 116 12.79 -5.22 11.57
C ALA A 116 13.71 -6.42 11.89
N LEU A 117 13.13 -7.61 12.04
CA LEU A 117 13.91 -8.84 12.22
C LEU A 117 14.79 -9.16 11.01
N HIS A 118 14.26 -9.00 9.79
CA HIS A 118 15.04 -9.17 8.56
C HIS A 118 16.22 -8.21 8.49
N GLU A 119 16.04 -6.94 8.86
CA GLU A 119 17.12 -5.94 8.92
C GLU A 119 18.19 -6.35 9.92
N MET A 120 17.80 -6.73 11.15
CA MET A 120 18.72 -7.20 12.19
C MET A 120 19.53 -8.42 11.74
N LEU A 121 18.87 -9.39 11.10
CA LEU A 121 19.51 -10.58 10.55
C LEU A 121 20.47 -10.23 9.39
N SER A 122 20.09 -9.26 8.55
CA SER A 122 20.87 -8.83 7.39
C SER A 122 22.16 -8.11 7.80
N ILE A 123 22.15 -7.35 8.91
CA ILE A 123 23.35 -6.68 9.45
C ILE A 123 24.17 -7.57 10.39
N GLY A 124 23.71 -8.81 10.63
CA GLY A 124 24.40 -9.75 11.52
C GLY A 124 24.35 -9.34 12.99
N TYR A 125 23.24 -8.75 13.45
CA TYR A 125 23.08 -8.33 14.84
C TYR A 125 23.31 -9.53 15.78
N PRO A 126 24.17 -9.40 16.81
CA PRO A 126 24.57 -10.51 17.67
C PRO A 126 23.47 -10.82 18.69
N ASP A 127 22.47 -11.59 18.29
CA ASP A 127 21.47 -12.17 19.17
C ASP A 127 21.52 -13.71 19.07
N GLU A 128 21.92 -14.37 20.16
CA GLU A 128 22.03 -15.83 20.25
C GLU A 128 20.68 -16.54 20.06
N LYS A 129 19.56 -15.84 20.27
CA LYS A 129 18.22 -16.38 20.10
C LYS A 129 17.76 -16.35 18.64
N MET A 130 18.45 -15.61 17.77
CA MET A 130 18.09 -15.50 16.37
C MET A 130 18.78 -16.57 15.52
N LYS A 131 18.00 -17.21 14.65
CA LYS A 131 18.54 -18.16 13.67
C LYS A 131 19.46 -17.41 12.70
N LYS A 132 20.70 -17.87 12.55
CA LYS A 132 21.56 -17.43 11.45
C LYS A 132 21.00 -17.94 10.13
N LEU A 133 20.79 -17.03 9.19
CA LEU A 133 20.30 -17.33 7.85
C LEU A 133 21.42 -17.21 6.82
N SER A 134 21.37 -18.03 5.78
CA SER A 134 22.20 -17.83 4.60
C SER A 134 21.78 -16.57 3.84
N LYS A 135 22.63 -16.10 2.91
CA LYS A 135 22.29 -14.99 2.02
C LYS A 135 21.02 -15.27 1.20
N ASP A 136 20.90 -16.50 0.69
CA ASP A 136 19.76 -16.92 -0.12
C ASP A 136 18.47 -16.98 0.73
N GLU A 137 18.56 -17.42 1.98
CA GLU A 137 17.43 -17.38 2.92
C GLU A 137 17.01 -15.93 3.22
N LEU A 138 17.95 -15.00 3.40
CA LEU A 138 17.66 -13.58 3.61
C LEU A 138 17.01 -12.93 2.39
N GLU A 139 17.46 -13.28 1.19
CA GLU A 139 16.86 -12.79 -0.05
C GLU A 139 15.45 -13.33 -0.25
N TRP A 140 15.23 -14.62 0.04
CA TRP A 140 13.90 -15.22 0.04
C TRP A 140 12.97 -14.53 1.05
N VAL A 141 13.41 -14.36 2.31
CA VAL A 141 12.62 -13.67 3.35
C VAL A 141 12.22 -12.27 2.89
N HIS A 142 13.17 -11.51 2.35
CA HIS A 142 12.89 -10.18 1.83
C HIS A 142 11.84 -10.21 0.71
N GLY A 143 11.99 -11.13 -0.25
CA GLY A 143 11.06 -11.32 -1.35
C GLY A 143 9.64 -11.63 -0.86
N GLU A 144 9.49 -12.52 0.11
CA GLU A 144 8.19 -12.86 0.70
C GLU A 144 7.56 -11.70 1.46
N LEU A 145 8.36 -10.91 2.20
CA LEU A 145 7.86 -9.70 2.85
C LEU A 145 7.39 -8.64 1.85
N VAL A 146 8.08 -8.51 0.70
CA VAL A 146 7.63 -7.66 -0.40
C VAL A 146 6.29 -8.15 -0.96
N LYS A 147 6.15 -9.45 -1.23
CA LYS A 147 4.88 -10.04 -1.70
C LYS A 147 3.75 -9.78 -0.70
N ALA A 148 3.98 -10.02 0.60
CA ALA A 148 2.99 -9.76 1.63
C ALA A 148 2.57 -8.27 1.66
N PHE A 149 3.54 -7.36 1.53
CA PHE A 149 3.27 -5.93 1.44
C PHE A 149 2.43 -5.58 0.21
N ASP A 150 2.71 -6.18 -0.95
CA ASP A 150 1.93 -5.95 -2.17
C ASP A 150 0.46 -6.37 -1.98
N PHE A 151 0.20 -7.51 -1.33
CA PHE A 151 -1.16 -7.95 -0.96
C PHE A 151 -1.81 -7.11 0.15
N ILE A 152 -1.05 -6.38 0.97
CA ILE A 152 -1.65 -5.42 1.92
C ILE A 152 -2.21 -4.18 1.19
N VAL A 153 -1.50 -3.75 0.14
CA VAL A 153 -1.81 -2.53 -0.60
C VAL A 153 -2.89 -2.75 -1.65
N ILE A 154 -2.91 -3.90 -2.33
CA ILE A 154 -3.94 -4.23 -3.32
C ILE A 154 -5.28 -4.46 -2.59
N LYS A 155 -6.25 -3.57 -2.82
CA LYS A 155 -7.65 -3.69 -2.36
C LYS A 155 -8.60 -3.40 -3.51
N LYS A 156 -9.60 -4.27 -3.74
CA LYS A 156 -10.55 -4.12 -4.86
C LYS A 156 -11.25 -2.76 -4.77
N ASP A 157 -11.82 -2.46 -3.60
CA ASP A 157 -12.60 -1.24 -3.36
C ASP A 157 -11.77 0.04 -3.54
N TYR A 158 -10.47 -0.02 -3.29
CA TYR A 158 -9.59 1.10 -3.51
C TYR A 158 -9.50 1.47 -4.99
N LEU A 159 -9.41 0.50 -5.92
CA LEU A 159 -9.39 0.85 -7.35
C LEU A 159 -10.80 1.16 -7.86
N VAL A 160 -11.80 0.38 -7.46
CA VAL A 160 -13.19 0.47 -7.96
C VAL A 160 -13.86 1.78 -7.58
N SER A 161 -13.68 2.25 -6.33
CA SER A 161 -14.33 3.46 -5.83
C SER A 161 -13.87 4.74 -6.53
N ARG A 162 -12.63 4.78 -7.01
CA ARG A 162 -12.08 5.98 -7.68
C ARG A 162 -10.90 5.63 -8.58
N PRO A 163 -11.15 5.16 -9.81
CA PRO A 163 -10.12 4.62 -10.70
C PRO A 163 -9.29 5.72 -11.39
N THR A 164 -8.57 6.52 -10.60
CA THR A 164 -7.64 7.57 -11.05
C THR A 164 -6.34 6.98 -11.61
N PRO A 165 -5.57 7.72 -12.43
CA PRO A 165 -4.25 7.30 -12.89
C PRO A 165 -3.35 6.79 -11.76
N GLU A 166 -3.27 7.52 -10.65
CA GLU A 166 -2.39 7.19 -9.53
C GLU A 166 -2.70 5.80 -8.95
N ARG A 167 -4.00 5.49 -8.78
CA ARG A 167 -4.44 4.18 -8.26
C ARG A 167 -4.16 3.05 -9.25
N PHE A 168 -4.34 3.28 -10.55
CA PHE A 168 -3.96 2.30 -11.58
C PHE A 168 -2.45 2.04 -11.59
N TYR A 169 -1.64 3.09 -11.51
CA TYR A 169 -0.18 2.94 -11.48
C TYR A 169 0.33 2.32 -10.18
N GLU A 170 -0.35 2.58 -9.05
CA GLU A 170 -0.08 1.88 -7.80
C GLU A 170 -0.37 0.39 -7.95
N TRP A 171 -1.56 0.02 -8.45
CA TRP A 171 -1.90 -1.38 -8.74
C TRP A 171 -0.91 -2.03 -9.72
N LEU A 172 -0.58 -1.35 -10.81
CA LEU A 172 0.36 -1.83 -11.81
C LEU A 172 1.72 -2.15 -11.18
N ALA A 173 2.25 -1.25 -10.36
CA ALA A 173 3.54 -1.47 -9.71
C ALA A 173 3.52 -2.69 -8.77
N ARG A 174 2.41 -2.96 -8.07
CA ARG A 174 2.26 -4.14 -7.20
C ARG A 174 2.15 -5.44 -7.99
N ILE A 175 1.37 -5.40 -9.07
CA ILE A 175 1.24 -6.54 -9.98
C ILE A 175 2.59 -6.88 -10.63
N GLU A 176 3.31 -5.87 -11.13
CA GLU A 176 4.62 -6.07 -11.73
C GLU A 176 5.67 -6.52 -10.72
N SER A 177 5.60 -6.05 -9.48
CA SER A 177 6.43 -6.52 -8.37
C SER A 177 6.23 -8.00 -8.12
N TYR A 178 4.98 -8.43 -7.96
CA TYR A 178 4.66 -9.83 -7.71
C TYR A 178 5.02 -10.74 -8.90
N LEU A 179 4.70 -10.34 -10.14
CA LEU A 179 4.92 -11.18 -11.33
C LEU A 179 6.34 -11.23 -11.85
N TYR A 180 7.05 -10.11 -11.79
CA TYR A 180 8.36 -9.96 -12.40
C TYR A 180 9.48 -9.84 -11.36
N GLY A 181 9.16 -9.90 -10.07
CA GLY A 181 10.13 -9.68 -8.99
C GLY A 181 10.68 -8.25 -8.95
N LYS A 182 9.99 -7.29 -9.58
CA LYS A 182 10.43 -5.88 -9.60
C LYS A 182 10.30 -5.30 -8.20
N LYS A 183 11.42 -4.98 -7.56
CA LYS A 183 11.38 -4.34 -6.24
C LYS A 183 10.59 -3.03 -6.32
N PRO A 184 9.59 -2.81 -5.46
CA PRO A 184 8.92 -1.51 -5.39
C PRO A 184 9.90 -0.43 -4.94
N ARG A 185 9.71 0.82 -5.40
CA ARG A 185 10.56 1.96 -5.01
C ARG A 185 10.70 2.12 -3.50
N ALA A 186 9.62 1.89 -2.74
CA ALA A 186 9.62 2.00 -1.28
C ALA A 186 10.60 1.03 -0.59
N LEU A 187 11.05 -0.01 -1.31
CA LEU A 187 11.99 -1.02 -0.86
C LEU A 187 13.30 -0.96 -1.68
N GLY A 188 13.64 0.22 -2.20
CA GLY A 188 14.89 0.47 -2.91
C GLY A 188 14.90 0.10 -4.40
N GLY A 189 13.75 -0.23 -4.99
CA GLY A 189 13.63 -0.52 -6.42
C GLY A 189 13.41 0.71 -7.31
N GLU A 190 13.07 0.46 -8.58
CA GLU A 190 13.00 1.51 -9.60
C GLU A 190 11.81 2.47 -9.44
N PRO A 191 11.93 3.74 -9.90
CA PRO A 191 10.84 4.69 -9.87
C PRO A 191 9.62 4.26 -10.69
N SER A 192 8.45 4.76 -10.29
CA SER A 192 7.16 4.55 -10.98
C SER A 192 7.22 4.82 -12.48
N HIS A 193 6.36 4.12 -13.23
CA HIS A 193 6.31 4.11 -14.70
C HIS A 193 6.21 5.48 -15.40
N LEU A 194 5.70 6.52 -14.73
CA LEU A 194 5.64 7.87 -15.28
C LEU A 194 6.14 8.92 -14.26
N PRO A 195 6.72 10.04 -14.75
CA PRO A 195 7.09 11.16 -13.90
C PRO A 195 5.89 11.69 -13.12
N ARG A 196 6.11 12.10 -11.87
CA ARG A 196 5.05 12.67 -11.02
C ARG A 196 5.30 14.15 -10.74
N LYS A 197 4.23 14.93 -10.63
CA LYS A 197 4.23 16.31 -10.14
C LYS A 197 3.75 16.33 -8.69
N ALA A 198 4.52 16.96 -7.80
CA ALA A 198 4.10 17.20 -6.43
C ALA A 198 3.26 18.48 -6.34
N HIS A 199 2.10 18.38 -5.70
CA HIS A 199 1.25 19.49 -5.30
C HIS A 199 1.31 19.58 -3.77
N VAL A 200 1.81 20.70 -3.27
CA VAL A 200 2.00 20.93 -1.84
C VAL A 200 0.96 21.91 -1.36
N PHE A 201 0.28 21.55 -0.29
CA PHE A 201 -0.75 22.33 0.37
C PHE A 201 -0.29 22.65 1.79
N PHE A 202 -0.62 23.84 2.26
CA PHE A 202 -0.33 24.29 3.61
C PHE A 202 -1.60 24.85 4.22
N ALA A 203 -1.88 24.49 5.47
CA ALA A 203 -2.90 25.14 6.27
C ALA A 203 -2.36 26.46 6.85
N LYS A 204 -3.16 27.18 7.64
CA LYS A 204 -2.64 28.34 8.37
C LYS A 204 -1.74 27.87 9.53
N PRO A 205 -0.53 28.41 9.70
CA PRO A 205 0.32 28.06 10.84
C PRO A 205 -0.34 28.47 12.16
N PHE A 206 0.02 27.79 13.24
CA PHE A 206 -0.40 28.17 14.58
C PHE A 206 0.62 27.79 15.66
N PRO A 207 0.72 28.60 16.73
CA PRO A 207 1.52 28.26 17.89
C PRO A 207 0.91 27.12 18.71
N ILE A 208 1.77 26.28 19.31
CA ILE A 208 1.33 25.25 20.26
C ILE A 208 0.78 25.87 21.54
N SER A 209 1.23 27.08 21.90
CA SER A 209 0.79 27.81 23.09
C SER A 209 -0.72 28.09 23.11
N GLU A 210 -1.38 28.21 21.94
CA GLU A 210 -2.86 28.31 21.81
C GLU A 210 -3.60 27.13 22.47
N TYR A 211 -2.92 25.99 22.63
CA TYR A 211 -3.48 24.74 23.12
C TYR A 211 -2.83 24.24 24.42
N TRP A 212 -1.82 24.94 24.92
CA TRP A 212 -1.07 24.52 26.10
C TRP A 212 -1.64 25.12 27.40
N SER A 213 -1.62 24.33 28.47
CA SER A 213 -1.99 24.81 29.80
C SER A 213 -1.15 24.10 30.87
N THR A 214 -0.78 24.82 31.92
CA THR A 214 -0.10 24.28 33.10
C THR A 214 -1.01 23.35 33.89
N GLU A 215 -2.33 23.56 33.87
CA GLU A 215 -3.31 22.72 34.54
C GLU A 215 -3.55 21.39 33.80
N LYS A 216 -3.45 20.26 34.50
CA LYS A 216 -3.52 18.90 33.89
C LYS A 216 -4.81 18.65 33.09
N ARG A 217 -5.97 19.06 33.61
CA ARG A 217 -7.27 18.85 32.94
C ARG A 217 -7.45 19.74 31.72
N ALA A 218 -7.06 21.01 31.82
CA ALA A 218 -7.08 21.95 30.71
C ALA A 218 -6.08 21.54 29.61
N ARG A 219 -4.90 21.03 29.99
CA ARG A 219 -3.89 20.51 29.06
C ARG A 219 -4.43 19.36 28.22
N LYS A 220 -5.07 18.36 28.84
CA LYS A 220 -5.69 17.24 28.09
C LYS A 220 -6.70 17.76 27.06
N THR A 221 -7.57 18.67 27.49
CA THR A 221 -8.59 19.28 26.62
C THR A 221 -7.96 20.09 25.48
N GLY A 222 -6.88 20.82 25.76
CA GLY A 222 -6.12 21.59 24.77
C GLY A 222 -5.49 20.70 23.71
N VAL A 223 -4.83 19.60 24.11
CA VAL A 223 -4.27 18.61 23.18
C VAL A 223 -5.36 18.00 22.30
N GLU A 224 -6.51 17.63 22.85
CA GLU A 224 -7.63 17.10 22.07
C GLU A 224 -8.15 18.12 21.03
N LYS A 225 -8.26 19.40 21.40
CA LYS A 225 -8.63 20.49 20.47
C LYS A 225 -7.59 20.67 19.36
N MET A 226 -6.30 20.62 19.71
CA MET A 226 -5.20 20.73 18.74
C MET A 226 -5.25 19.58 17.74
N ILE A 227 -5.42 18.34 18.20
CA ILE A 227 -5.53 17.16 17.35
C ILE A 227 -6.73 17.29 16.41
N ARG A 228 -7.90 17.73 16.91
CA ARG A 228 -9.08 17.95 16.06
C ARG A 228 -8.84 19.02 15.00
N ARG A 229 -8.15 20.11 15.34
CA ARG A 229 -7.75 21.12 14.34
C ARG A 229 -6.85 20.51 13.27
N LEU A 230 -5.80 19.79 13.66
CA LEU A 230 -4.89 19.13 12.72
C LEU A 230 -5.63 18.17 11.79
N GLN A 231 -6.56 17.37 12.32
CA GLN A 231 -7.41 16.48 11.54
C GLN A 231 -8.26 17.25 10.53
N ASN A 232 -8.90 18.34 10.95
CA ASN A 232 -9.72 19.18 10.06
C ASN A 232 -8.88 19.86 8.97
N ASP A 233 -7.71 20.39 9.32
CA ASP A 233 -6.79 21.03 8.38
C ASP A 233 -6.30 20.03 7.32
N ILE A 234 -5.89 18.83 7.75
CA ILE A 234 -5.47 17.75 6.84
C ILE A 234 -6.63 17.29 5.97
N GLN A 235 -7.82 17.10 6.53
CA GLN A 235 -9.01 16.67 5.78
C GLN A 235 -9.42 17.73 4.74
N GLY A 236 -9.35 19.01 5.09
CA GLY A 236 -9.60 20.11 4.15
C GLY A 236 -8.62 20.11 2.98
N MET A 237 -7.32 19.99 3.26
CA MET A 237 -6.31 19.87 2.20
C MET A 237 -6.50 18.61 1.34
N LEU A 238 -6.85 17.47 1.96
CA LEU A 238 -7.14 16.22 1.26
C LEU A 238 -8.32 16.40 0.30
N ASN A 239 -9.42 17.00 0.76
CA ASN A 239 -10.62 17.26 -0.05
C ASN A 239 -10.27 18.15 -1.25
N ASN A 240 -9.55 19.25 -1.03
CA ASN A 240 -9.11 20.14 -2.12
C ASN A 240 -8.21 19.42 -3.13
N ALA A 241 -7.38 18.49 -2.65
CA ALA A 241 -6.50 17.73 -3.51
C ALA A 241 -7.23 16.65 -4.31
N LEU A 242 -8.46 16.25 -3.93
CA LEU A 242 -9.21 15.21 -4.66
C LEU A 242 -9.39 15.61 -6.12
N ASP A 243 -9.74 16.87 -6.40
CA ASP A 243 -10.07 17.35 -7.75
C ASP A 243 -8.88 17.34 -8.72
N LEU A 244 -7.66 17.26 -8.19
CA LEU A 244 -6.46 17.20 -9.00
C LEU A 244 -6.28 15.89 -9.79
N SER A 245 -7.02 14.83 -9.45
CA SER A 245 -6.99 13.56 -10.19
C SER A 245 -8.41 13.12 -10.54
N GLN A 246 -8.70 13.03 -11.82
CA GLN A 246 -9.99 12.56 -12.30
C GLN A 246 -9.95 11.06 -12.60
N PRO A 247 -11.06 10.33 -12.40
CA PRO A 247 -11.15 8.91 -12.78
C PRO A 247 -10.92 8.70 -14.28
N LEU A 248 -10.12 7.70 -14.64
CA LEU A 248 -9.94 7.26 -16.03
C LEU A 248 -11.12 6.41 -16.52
N VAL A 249 -11.92 5.83 -15.65
CA VAL A 249 -13.16 5.17 -16.03
C VAL A 249 -14.24 5.51 -15.01
N ARG A 250 -15.49 5.21 -15.32
CA ARG A 250 -16.58 5.48 -14.38
C ARG A 250 -16.36 4.66 -13.10
N PRO A 251 -16.39 5.28 -11.91
CA PRO A 251 -16.34 4.54 -10.64
C PRO A 251 -17.42 3.46 -10.60
N GLY A 252 -17.05 2.27 -10.12
CA GLY A 252 -17.98 1.14 -10.07
C GLY A 252 -18.31 0.49 -11.41
N ASP A 253 -17.69 0.87 -12.54
CA ASP A 253 -17.93 0.22 -13.84
C ASP A 253 -17.24 -1.16 -13.94
N ILE A 254 -17.75 -2.09 -13.13
CA ILE A 254 -17.35 -3.49 -13.07
C ILE A 254 -18.18 -4.39 -13.98
N GLY A 255 -19.30 -3.89 -14.51
CA GLY A 255 -20.25 -4.63 -15.34
C GLY A 255 -21.16 -5.55 -14.56
N ASP A 256 -22.08 -6.20 -15.27
CA ASP A 256 -22.80 -7.34 -14.71
C ASP A 256 -21.75 -8.43 -14.42
N GLU A 257 -21.56 -8.73 -13.13
CA GLU A 257 -20.76 -9.88 -12.70
C GLU A 257 -21.49 -11.13 -13.19
N ASP A 258 -21.05 -11.73 -14.30
CA ASP A 258 -21.47 -13.09 -14.63
C ASP A 258 -21.04 -14.01 -13.48
N HIS A 259 -22.06 -14.52 -12.80
CA HIS A 259 -22.03 -15.41 -11.63
C HIS A 259 -21.15 -16.65 -11.81
#